data_AF-A0A961EH28-F1
#
_entry.id   AF-A0A961EH28-F1
#
_cell.length_a   1.000
_cell.length_b   1.000
_cell.length_c   1.000
_cell.angle_alpha   90.00
_cell.angle_beta   90.00
_cell.angle_gamma   90.00
#
_symmetry.space_group_name_H-M   'P 1'
#
loop_
_entity.id
_entity.type
_entity.pdbx_description
1 polymer ?
#
loop_
_entity_poly.entity_id
_entity_poly.type
_entity_poly.pdbx_seq_one_letter_code
_entity_poly.pdbx_strand_id
1 'polypeptide(L)' 'METRANLMMAIGDRIREQGWNGRETAQRLGITAPQASDLMNGKVSKFSVDALVRFLEPLGLAIHVDRIPA' A
#
# COMPACT_ATOMS: atom_id res chain seq x y z
N MET A 1 -13.38 6.11 4.34
CA MET A 1 -12.43 6.50 3.26
C MET A 1 -11.03 6.72 3.80
N GLU A 2 -10.89 7.31 4.99
CA GLU A 2 -9.62 7.67 5.63
C GLU A 2 -8.62 6.50 5.76
N THR A 3 -9.04 5.34 6.29
CA THR A 3 -8.13 4.19 6.50
C THR A 3 -7.43 3.72 5.22
N ARG A 4 -8.16 3.58 4.10
CA ARG A 4 -7.56 3.16 2.83
C ARG A 4 -6.60 4.21 2.29
N ALA A 5 -6.96 5.49 2.42
CA ALA A 5 -6.09 6.57 1.99
C ALA A 5 -4.79 6.59 2.80
N ASN A 6 -4.88 6.45 4.14
CA ASN A 6 -3.72 6.41 5.04
C ASN A 6 -2.82 5.21 4.75
N LEU A 7 -3.38 4.02 4.57
CA LEU A 7 -2.64 2.83 4.17
C LEU A 7 -1.90 3.05 2.84
N MET A 8 -2.57 3.59 1.84
CA MET A 8 -1.96 3.79 0.54
C MET A 8 -0.89 4.89 0.54
N MET A 9 -1.04 5.94 1.36
CA MET A 9 0.00 6.93 1.56
C MET A 9 1.24 6.28 2.18
N ALA A 10 1.08 5.57 3.29
CA ALA A 10 2.19 4.85 3.94
C ALA A 10 2.89 3.87 2.99
N ILE A 11 2.14 3.10 2.22
CA ILE A 11 2.67 2.19 1.19
C ILE A 11 3.45 2.98 0.12
N GLY A 12 2.86 4.05 -0.41
CA GLY A 12 3.48 4.88 -1.45
C GLY A 12 4.77 5.54 -0.99
N ASP A 13 4.80 6.08 0.22
CA ASP A 13 5.98 6.71 0.81
C ASP A 13 7.08 5.67 1.03
N ARG A 14 6.71 4.49 1.52
CA ARG A 14 7.65 3.39 1.70
C ARG A 14 8.25 2.89 0.39
N ILE A 15 7.45 2.80 -0.68
CA ILE A 15 7.93 2.46 -2.03
C ILE A 15 8.94 3.52 -2.53
N ARG A 16 8.67 4.82 -2.28
CA ARG A 16 9.57 5.93 -2.65
C ARG A 16 10.88 5.90 -1.88
N GLU A 17 10.85 5.64 -0.57
CA GLU A 17 12.06 5.46 0.25
C GLU A 17 12.94 4.32 -0.25
N GLN A 18 12.34 3.24 -0.74
CA GLN A 18 13.05 2.11 -1.32
C GLN A 18 13.58 2.40 -2.74
N GLY A 19 13.17 3.50 -3.36
CA GLY A 19 13.55 3.88 -4.72
C GLY A 19 12.96 2.97 -5.81
N TRP A 20 11.89 2.22 -5.51
CA TRP A 20 11.35 1.26 -6.47
C TRP A 20 10.53 1.94 -7.56
N ASN A 21 10.74 1.52 -8.80
CA ASN A 21 9.86 1.84 -9.91
C ASN A 21 8.65 0.90 -9.97
N GLY A 22 7.74 1.12 -10.92
CA GLY A 22 6.51 0.31 -11.05
C GLY A 22 6.75 -1.17 -11.34
N ARG A 23 7.86 -1.53 -12.01
CA ARG A 23 8.19 -2.94 -12.28
C ARG A 23 8.74 -3.63 -11.02
N GLU A 24 9.65 -2.97 -10.30
CA GLU A 24 10.15 -3.47 -9.02
C GLU A 24 9.03 -3.59 -8.00
N THR A 25 8.16 -2.58 -7.90
CA THR A 25 6.98 -2.61 -7.02
C THR A 25 6.08 -3.79 -7.35
N ALA A 26 5.79 -4.02 -8.64
CA ALA A 26 5.01 -5.17 -9.10
C ALA A 26 5.63 -6.50 -8.66
N GLN A 27 6.93 -6.66 -8.87
CA GLN A 27 7.66 -7.87 -8.50
C GLN A 27 7.69 -8.10 -6.98
N ARG A 28 8.00 -7.05 -6.20
CA ARG A 28 8.13 -7.12 -4.73
C ARG A 28 6.81 -7.36 -4.03
N LEU A 29 5.72 -6.79 -4.55
CA LEU A 29 4.38 -6.95 -3.98
C LEU A 29 3.59 -8.12 -4.59
N GLY A 30 4.15 -8.82 -5.59
CA GLY A 30 3.47 -9.94 -6.26
C GLY A 30 2.21 -9.52 -7.03
N ILE A 31 2.20 -8.32 -7.59
CA ILE A 31 1.07 -7.75 -8.35
C ILE A 31 1.47 -7.47 -9.81
N THR A 32 0.49 -7.17 -10.65
CA THR A 32 0.75 -6.82 -12.05
C THR A 32 1.30 -5.39 -12.18
N ALA A 33 2.01 -5.10 -13.27
CA ALA A 33 2.53 -3.75 -13.54
C ALA A 33 1.43 -2.66 -13.62
N PRO A 34 0.24 -2.89 -14.23
CA PRO A 34 -0.86 -1.94 -14.17
C PRO A 34 -1.36 -1.67 -12.75
N GLN A 35 -1.42 -2.70 -11.89
CA GLN A 35 -1.79 -2.53 -10.48
C GLN A 35 -0.72 -1.74 -9.72
N ALA A 36 0.56 -2.00 -9.94
CA ALA A 36 1.63 -1.22 -9.32
C ALA A 36 1.57 0.25 -9.74
N SER A 37 1.27 0.53 -11.01
CA SER A 37 1.04 1.90 -11.50
C SER A 37 -0.17 2.54 -10.82
N ASP A 38 -1.30 1.84 -10.73
CA ASP A 38 -2.49 2.34 -10.03
C ASP A 38 -2.22 2.62 -8.54
N LEU A 39 -1.41 1.78 -7.88
CA LEU A 39 -0.98 1.95 -6.48
C LEU A 39 -0.10 3.18 -6.30
N MET A 40 0.96 3.31 -7.10
CA MET A 40 1.90 4.44 -7.04
C MET A 40 1.25 5.78 -7.40
N ASN A 41 0.23 5.76 -8.26
CA ASN A 41 -0.57 6.93 -8.62
C ASN A 41 -1.71 7.23 -7.63
N GLY A 42 -1.82 6.48 -6.53
CA GLY A 42 -2.79 6.76 -5.48
C GLY A 42 -4.25 6.50 -5.88
N LYS A 43 -4.53 5.49 -6.71
CA LYS A 43 -5.90 5.14 -7.09
C LYS A 43 -6.59 4.27 -6.02
N VAL A 44 -6.92 4.89 -4.88
CA VAL A 44 -7.43 4.23 -3.66
C VAL A 44 -8.67 3.38 -3.90
N SER A 45 -9.52 3.77 -4.85
CA SER A 45 -10.78 3.09 -5.18
C SER A 45 -10.57 1.73 -5.83
N LYS A 46 -9.38 1.45 -6.37
CA LYS A 46 -9.04 0.18 -7.01
C LYS A 46 -8.54 -0.90 -6.04
N PHE A 47 -8.30 -0.55 -4.78
CA PHE A 47 -7.74 -1.45 -3.78
C PHE A 47 -8.69 -1.61 -2.60
N SER A 48 -8.95 -2.86 -2.22
CA SER A 48 -9.62 -3.17 -0.96
C SER A 48 -8.68 -2.90 0.22
N VAL A 49 -9.23 -2.77 1.43
CA VAL A 49 -8.42 -2.67 2.66
C VAL A 49 -7.54 -3.91 2.80
N ASP A 50 -8.09 -5.10 2.56
CA ASP A 50 -7.35 -6.37 2.62
C ASP A 50 -6.13 -6.37 1.69
N ALA A 51 -6.30 -5.93 0.44
CA ALA A 51 -5.19 -5.84 -0.51
C ALA A 51 -4.08 -4.89 -0.01
N LEU A 52 -4.46 -3.73 0.51
CA LEU A 52 -3.49 -2.77 1.07
C LEU A 52 -2.78 -3.33 2.30
N VAL A 53 -3.49 -4.01 3.20
CA VAL A 53 -2.91 -4.65 4.39
C VAL A 53 -1.91 -5.74 3.98
N ARG A 54 -2.21 -6.53 2.95
CA ARG A 54 -1.29 -7.56 2.42
C ARG A 54 0.00 -6.98 1.87
N PHE A 55 0.01 -5.74 1.40
CA PHE A 55 1.23 -5.09 0.91
C PHE A 55 2.13 -4.56 2.03
N LEU A 56 1.65 -4.48 3.27
CA LEU A 56 2.43 -3.95 4.38
C LEU A 56 3.61 -4.85 4.73
N GLU A 57 3.39 -6.17 4.81
CA GLU A 57 4.43 -7.15 5.17
C GLU A 57 5.67 -7.08 4.25
N PRO A 58 5.57 -7.20 2.91
CA PRO A 58 6.75 -7.13 2.04
C PRO A 58 7.45 -5.76 2.04
N LEU A 59 6.77 -4.72 2.55
CA LEU A 59 7.32 -3.37 2.71
C LEU A 59 7.93 -3.14 4.10
N GLY A 60 7.82 -4.10 5.01
CA GLY A 60 8.26 -3.97 6.41
C GLY A 60 7.41 -2.98 7.20
N LEU A 61 6.14 -2.83 6.84
CA LEU A 61 5.17 -1.97 7.51
C LEU A 61 4.21 -2.81 8.37
N ALA A 62 3.64 -2.20 9.39
CA ALA A 62 2.59 -2.78 10.22
C ALA A 62 1.50 -1.74 10.52
N ILE A 63 0.28 -2.20 10.77
CA ILE A 63 -0.83 -1.37 11.24
C ILE A 63 -1.06 -1.61 12.73
N HIS A 64 -1.32 -0.56 13.48
CA HIS A 64 -1.80 -0.62 14.85
C HIS A 64 -3.28 -0.24 14.90
N VAL A 65 -4.06 -0.90 15.76
CA VAL A 65 -5.48 -0.61 15.94
C VAL A 65 -5.71 -0.27 17.41
N ASP A 66 -6.05 0.99 17.65
CA ASP A 66 -6.41 1.47 18.97
C ASP A 66 -7.88 1.19 19.27
N ARG A 67 -8.14 0.66 20.46
CA ARG A 67 -9.50 0.53 20.98
C ARG A 67 -9.93 1.86 21.58
N ILE A 68 -11.00 2.44 21.05
CA ILE A 68 -11.65 3.59 21.66
C ILE A 68 -12.59 3.07 22.77
N PRO A 69 -12.39 3.43 24.05
CA PRO A 69 -13.32 3.09 25.11
C PRO A 69 -14.66 3.80 24.89
N ALA A 70 -15.75 3.09 25.19
CA ALA A 70 -17.12 3.58 25.06
C ALA A 70 -17.46 4.61 26.15
#